data_AF-A0A9D1C8Y4-F1
#
_entry.id   AF-A0A9D1C8Y4-F1
#
_cell.length_a   1.000
_cell.length_b   1.000
_cell.length_c   1.000
_cell.angle_alpha   90.00
_cell.angle_beta   90.00
_cell.angle_gamma   90.00
#
_symmetry.space_group_name_H-M   'P 1'
#
loop_
_entity.id
_entity.type
_entity.pdbx_description
1 polymer ?
#
loop_
_entity_poly.entity_id
_entity_poly.type
_entity_poly.pdbx_seq_one_letter_code
_entity_poly.pdbx_strand_id
1 'polypeptide(L)'
;MGHKTETVKRHSRSLQGDSDLGLSKGPILGFLAFCLSLVACVGAYDATRVFPTAVSNSVPERSFMGGGALGGNADTTYLTRLRLEEIPESSWAWVTHRMELEAGEKITHRHKPAFVYSIEGMHDLMAAGTNRVREGQALSVRSEIEHSHRASFGPTVFWETRLDRPGSTPAGFEAETVFESPVLEDIPENLLVVFIPVEIPPGGETSVHSHPGPEFIYQMSGGIDYQNDIIGVRKMVAGDVEGLPPLTAVQKRNPSDEQAVFLSWFLVDTEKDFASPAAFRDAGLGQNLALLENGASVAGVSSNFGSGGNDSAFGAANALDGDPATEWSSASDGDAVWIDVELAAMTNVTSVGFWTRTMGDTAQVNSFQVTTGQGETYGPFTVDDATTIYRFETQFTARRLRFELLDTSGGNTGALEIEVYGEVAR
;
A
#
# COMPACT_ATOMS: atom_id res chain seq x y z
N MET A 1 58.17 -0.77 -17.02
CA MET A 1 59.57 -1.19 -17.25
C MET A 1 60.34 -1.04 -15.94
N GLY A 2 60.99 -2.10 -15.46
CA GLY A 2 62.10 -2.01 -14.48
C GLY A 2 61.82 -2.42 -13.04
N HIS A 3 62.04 -3.71 -12.74
CA HIS A 3 62.08 -4.36 -11.42
C HIS A 3 63.36 -4.06 -10.60
N LYS A 4 63.32 -4.48 -9.32
CA LYS A 4 64.36 -5.11 -8.45
C LYS A 4 64.88 -4.25 -7.28
N THR A 5 65.11 -4.71 -6.04
CA THR A 5 64.80 -5.95 -5.26
C THR A 5 65.13 -5.69 -3.77
N GLU A 6 64.60 -6.56 -2.91
CA GLU A 6 64.69 -6.72 -1.45
C GLU A 6 66.09 -6.68 -0.78
N THR A 7 66.12 -6.53 0.56
CA THR A 7 66.77 -7.50 1.47
C THR A 7 66.20 -7.43 2.90
N VAL A 8 65.82 -8.59 3.45
CA VAL A 8 65.43 -8.87 4.84
C VAL A 8 66.64 -9.36 5.65
N LYS A 9 66.71 -9.08 6.96
CA LYS A 9 67.40 -9.94 7.94
C LYS A 9 66.63 -10.05 9.26
N ARG A 10 66.30 -11.29 9.62
CA ARG A 10 65.85 -11.78 10.95
C ARG A 10 67.06 -12.22 11.79
N HIS A 11 66.94 -12.09 13.11
CA HIS A 11 67.52 -12.96 14.15
C HIS A 11 66.68 -12.79 15.44
N SER A 12 66.72 -13.65 16.44
CA SER A 12 66.24 -15.03 16.59
C SER A 12 66.46 -15.43 18.06
N ARG A 13 65.43 -16.03 18.69
CA ARG A 13 65.44 -16.93 19.88
C ARG A 13 65.89 -16.42 21.26
N SER A 14 65.08 -16.69 22.30
CA SER A 14 65.27 -17.85 23.20
C SER A 14 64.13 -18.01 24.22
N LEU A 15 63.76 -19.27 24.46
CA LEU A 15 62.78 -19.82 25.42
C LEU A 15 63.48 -20.27 26.73
N GLN A 16 62.76 -20.28 27.86
CA GLN A 16 62.74 -21.26 28.98
C GLN A 16 61.97 -20.59 30.15
N GLY A 17 61.07 -21.17 30.95
CA GLY A 17 60.59 -22.53 31.20
C GLY A 17 60.09 -22.59 32.67
N ASP A 18 58.89 -23.14 32.88
CA ASP A 18 58.19 -23.73 34.06
C ASP A 18 58.91 -23.77 35.44
N SER A 19 58.27 -23.76 36.62
CA SER A 19 56.99 -24.28 37.12
C SER A 19 56.77 -23.81 38.57
N ASP A 20 55.53 -23.61 39.03
CA ASP A 20 55.07 -24.27 40.27
C ASP A 20 53.54 -24.21 40.49
N LEU A 21 53.04 -25.33 41.02
CA LEU A 21 51.65 -25.72 41.21
C LEU A 21 51.00 -25.08 42.45
N GLY A 22 49.73 -24.70 42.34
CA GLY A 22 48.91 -24.29 43.48
C GLY A 22 47.43 -24.16 43.12
N LEU A 23 46.74 -25.30 43.03
CA LEU A 23 45.28 -25.42 42.82
C LEU A 23 44.47 -24.79 43.97
N SER A 24 43.54 -23.90 43.64
CA SER A 24 42.27 -23.76 44.37
C SER A 24 41.16 -23.41 43.38
N LYS A 25 40.06 -24.14 43.50
CA LYS A 25 38.90 -24.19 42.59
C LYS A 25 37.92 -23.05 42.87
N GLY A 26 37.42 -22.39 41.83
CA GLY A 26 36.24 -21.52 41.84
C GLY A 26 35.81 -21.19 40.40
N PRO A 27 34.51 -21.27 40.05
CA PRO A 27 34.12 -21.55 38.68
C PRO A 27 34.05 -20.34 37.75
N ILE A 28 34.37 -20.67 36.50
CA ILE A 28 34.23 -20.03 35.20
C ILE A 28 32.81 -19.50 34.97
N LEU A 29 32.66 -18.27 34.50
CA LEU A 29 31.89 -17.98 33.27
C LEU A 29 32.26 -16.60 32.72
N GLY A 30 32.62 -16.58 31.43
CA GLY A 30 33.18 -15.44 30.72
C GLY A 30 32.16 -14.35 30.40
N PHE A 31 32.63 -13.11 30.47
CA PHE A 31 32.03 -11.95 29.83
C PHE A 31 32.36 -12.01 28.33
N LEU A 32 31.36 -12.32 27.51
CA LEU A 32 31.37 -12.05 26.07
C LEU A 32 30.47 -10.83 25.81
N ALA A 33 30.90 -10.02 24.84
CA ALA A 33 30.39 -8.70 24.49
C ALA A 33 28.86 -8.63 24.27
N PHE A 34 28.24 -7.57 24.81
CA PHE A 34 26.89 -7.15 24.45
C PHE A 34 27.00 -6.07 23.38
N CYS A 35 26.78 -6.45 22.11
CA CYS A 35 26.48 -5.51 21.05
C CYS A 35 25.03 -5.03 21.26
N LEU A 36 24.86 -3.72 21.44
CA LEU A 36 23.57 -3.06 21.55
C LEU A 36 22.99 -2.93 20.13
N SER A 37 22.07 -3.83 19.76
CA SER A 37 21.19 -3.64 18.61
C SER A 37 19.88 -3.03 19.11
N LEU A 38 19.67 -1.75 18.80
CA LEU A 38 18.36 -1.10 18.86
C LEU A 38 17.48 -1.74 17.78
N VAL A 39 16.60 -2.65 18.20
CA VAL A 39 15.46 -3.10 17.40
C VAL A 39 14.31 -2.17 17.77
N ALA A 40 13.84 -1.37 16.83
CA ALA A 40 12.53 -0.76 16.93
C ALA A 40 11.51 -1.90 16.91
N CYS A 41 10.87 -2.16 18.05
CA CYS A 41 9.74 -3.08 18.12
C CYS A 41 8.55 -2.43 17.41
N VAL A 42 8.44 -2.63 16.09
CA VAL A 42 7.14 -2.60 15.44
C VAL A 42 6.42 -3.86 15.92
N GLY A 43 5.48 -3.71 16.84
CA GLY A 43 4.70 -4.82 17.35
C GLY A 43 3.96 -5.49 16.20
N ALA A 44 4.30 -6.75 15.90
CA ALA A 44 3.55 -7.56 14.96
C ALA A 44 2.11 -7.70 15.49
N TYR A 45 1.16 -7.16 14.72
CA TYR A 45 -0.26 -7.22 15.03
C TYR A 45 -0.74 -8.68 14.82
N ASP A 46 -1.36 -9.27 15.84
CA ASP A 46 -1.91 -10.63 15.75
C ASP A 46 -3.18 -10.62 14.88
N ALA A 47 -3.08 -11.21 13.69
CA ALA A 47 -4.10 -11.23 12.64
C ALA A 47 -5.32 -12.14 12.94
N THR A 48 -5.42 -12.74 14.14
CA THR A 48 -6.52 -13.66 14.52
C THR A 48 -7.64 -13.02 15.34
N ARG A 49 -7.71 -11.68 15.39
CA ARG A 49 -8.59 -10.97 16.32
C ARG A 49 -9.97 -10.68 15.74
N VAL A 50 -10.99 -11.20 16.43
CA VAL A 50 -12.40 -10.86 16.24
C VAL A 50 -12.67 -9.46 16.81
N PHE A 51 -13.10 -8.49 15.99
CA PHE A 51 -13.44 -7.16 16.47
C PHE A 51 -14.74 -7.16 17.31
N PRO A 52 -14.72 -6.68 18.56
CA PRO A 52 -15.94 -6.55 19.34
C PRO A 52 -16.82 -5.40 18.85
N THR A 53 -18.12 -5.65 18.69
CA THR A 53 -19.14 -4.66 18.30
C THR A 53 -19.14 -3.46 19.25
N ALA A 54 -19.07 -2.25 18.70
CA ALA A 54 -19.01 -1.04 19.50
C ALA A 54 -20.36 -0.59 20.09
N VAL A 55 -20.27 0.20 21.16
CA VAL A 55 -21.40 0.84 21.83
C VAL A 55 -21.73 2.14 21.08
N SER A 56 -22.73 2.09 20.18
CA SER A 56 -23.19 3.24 19.40
C SER A 56 -24.08 4.17 20.24
N ASN A 57 -23.87 5.49 20.10
CA ASN A 57 -24.93 6.48 20.32
C ASN A 57 -25.98 6.33 19.21
N SER A 58 -27.25 6.39 19.56
CA SER A 58 -28.41 5.99 18.74
C SER A 58 -28.51 6.74 17.39
N VAL A 59 -28.26 6.02 16.28
CA VAL A 59 -28.74 6.38 14.94
C VAL A 59 -29.67 5.23 14.49
N PRO A 60 -30.89 5.50 14.00
CA PRO A 60 -31.84 4.45 13.62
C PRO A 60 -31.24 3.48 12.58
N GLU A 61 -31.43 2.19 12.81
CA GLU A 61 -31.05 1.06 11.95
C GLU A 61 -31.94 1.01 10.69
N ARG A 62 -31.82 1.96 9.75
CA ARG A 62 -31.91 1.49 8.36
C ARG A 62 -30.64 0.68 8.14
N SER A 63 -30.77 -0.58 7.71
CA SER A 63 -29.65 -1.49 7.45
C SER A 63 -28.71 -0.90 6.41
N PHE A 64 -27.76 -0.08 6.85
CA PHE A 64 -26.74 0.50 5.97
C PHE A 64 -25.59 -0.50 5.73
N MET A 65 -25.38 -1.48 6.62
CA MET A 65 -24.32 -2.49 6.50
C MET A 65 -24.76 -3.82 7.12
N GLY A 66 -24.39 -4.93 6.49
CA GLY A 66 -24.30 -6.28 7.06
C GLY A 66 -22.93 -6.90 6.73
N GLY A 67 -22.65 -8.14 7.13
CA GLY A 67 -21.36 -8.85 6.92
C GLY A 67 -21.02 -9.21 5.46
N GLY A 68 -21.37 -8.33 4.53
CA GLY A 68 -21.15 -8.44 3.09
C GLY A 68 -21.50 -7.13 2.38
N ALA A 69 -21.43 -6.00 3.09
CA ALA A 69 -21.82 -4.69 2.55
C ALA A 69 -20.94 -4.25 1.37
N LEU A 70 -19.71 -4.76 1.30
CA LEU A 70 -18.78 -4.57 0.18
C LEU A 70 -18.86 -5.72 -0.85
N GLY A 71 -19.75 -6.68 -0.64
CA GLY A 71 -19.87 -7.92 -1.42
C GLY A 71 -18.68 -8.88 -1.28
N GLY A 72 -18.62 -9.89 -2.14
CA GLY A 72 -17.58 -10.92 -2.09
C GLY A 72 -17.68 -11.79 -0.83
N ASN A 73 -16.53 -12.13 -0.26
CA ASN A 73 -16.42 -12.87 1.01
C ASN A 73 -15.67 -12.05 2.10
N ALA A 74 -15.53 -10.74 1.90
CA ALA A 74 -15.05 -9.82 2.91
C ALA A 74 -16.09 -9.63 4.03
N ASP A 75 -15.64 -9.54 5.28
CA ASP A 75 -16.48 -9.22 6.43
C ASP A 75 -16.26 -7.78 6.89
N THR A 76 -17.34 -7.14 7.34
CA THR A 76 -17.33 -5.75 7.78
C THR A 76 -18.21 -5.57 9.01
N THR A 77 -17.68 -4.88 10.02
CA THR A 77 -18.42 -4.53 11.23
C THR A 77 -18.30 -3.04 11.54
N TYR A 78 -19.30 -2.44 12.18
CA TYR A 78 -19.16 -1.05 12.61
C TYR A 78 -18.24 -0.97 13.84
N LEU A 79 -17.15 -0.21 13.71
CA LEU A 79 -16.43 0.28 14.88
C LEU A 79 -17.13 1.49 15.47
N THR A 80 -17.54 2.47 14.67
CA THR A 80 -18.42 3.56 15.16
C THR A 80 -18.92 4.39 13.98
N ARG A 81 -19.82 5.33 14.28
CA ARG A 81 -20.33 6.31 13.32
C ARG A 81 -20.73 7.61 14.00
N LEU A 82 -20.80 8.66 13.21
CA LEU A 82 -21.16 10.00 13.67
C LEU A 82 -21.97 10.73 12.59
N ARG A 83 -23.15 11.23 12.94
CA ARG A 83 -23.87 12.18 12.09
C ARG A 83 -23.33 13.58 12.35
N LEU A 84 -23.05 14.32 11.29
CA LEU A 84 -22.67 15.72 11.37
C LEU A 84 -23.89 16.59 11.07
N GLU A 85 -24.09 17.63 11.87
CA GLU A 85 -25.25 18.54 11.77
C GLU A 85 -24.96 19.70 10.81
N GLU A 86 -23.70 20.08 10.65
CA GLU A 86 -23.24 21.12 9.73
C GLU A 86 -21.91 20.67 9.10
N ILE A 87 -21.72 21.01 7.82
CA ILE A 87 -20.45 20.86 7.10
C ILE A 87 -19.79 22.25 7.05
N PRO A 88 -18.76 22.54 7.85
CA PRO A 88 -17.98 23.78 7.80
C PRO A 88 -17.28 23.96 6.44
N GLU A 89 -17.11 25.22 6.01
CA GLU A 89 -16.56 25.63 4.70
C GLU A 89 -15.05 25.41 4.49
N SER A 90 -14.42 24.47 5.22
CA SER A 90 -12.96 24.22 5.14
C SER A 90 -12.62 22.99 4.33
N SER A 91 -11.46 23.00 3.66
CA SER A 91 -10.84 21.79 3.10
C SER A 91 -10.60 20.76 4.21
N TRP A 92 -11.25 19.60 4.12
CA TRP A 92 -11.16 18.52 5.11
C TRP A 92 -10.20 17.43 4.67
N ALA A 93 -9.52 16.83 5.63
CA ALA A 93 -8.75 15.61 5.50
C ALA A 93 -8.98 14.75 6.74
N TRP A 94 -8.73 13.45 6.60
CA TRP A 94 -8.51 12.57 7.73
C TRP A 94 -7.12 12.82 8.28
N VAL A 95 -7.05 13.30 9.52
CA VAL A 95 -5.78 13.60 10.19
C VAL A 95 -5.68 12.74 11.43
N THR A 96 -4.74 11.79 11.43
CA THR A 96 -4.61 10.80 12.52
C THR A 96 -3.35 11.02 13.32
N HIS A 97 -3.51 11.11 14.62
CA HIS A 97 -2.40 11.21 15.56
C HIS A 97 -2.39 10.04 16.53
N ARG A 98 -1.19 9.57 16.84
CA ARG A 98 -0.93 8.53 17.83
C ARG A 98 -0.74 9.19 19.19
N MET A 99 -1.50 8.68 20.15
CA MET A 99 -1.46 9.09 21.55
C MET A 99 -0.95 7.94 22.39
N GLU A 100 0.00 8.24 23.26
CA GLU A 100 0.50 7.34 24.29
C GLU A 100 0.21 7.96 25.66
N LEU A 101 -0.27 7.13 26.58
CA LEU A 101 -0.43 7.53 27.98
C LEU A 101 0.17 6.44 28.87
N GLU A 102 1.05 6.84 29.78
CA GLU A 102 1.53 5.96 30.83
C GLU A 102 0.43 5.67 31.86
N ALA A 103 0.62 4.62 32.66
CA ALA A 103 -0.37 4.21 33.65
C ALA A 103 -0.79 5.37 34.59
N GLY A 104 -2.08 5.70 34.56
CA GLY A 104 -2.69 6.76 35.36
C GLY A 104 -2.64 8.16 34.76
N GLU A 105 -1.92 8.37 33.65
CA GLU A 105 -1.88 9.64 32.94
C GLU A 105 -3.22 10.02 32.33
N LYS A 106 -3.40 11.33 32.16
CA LYS A 106 -4.61 11.93 31.62
C LYS A 106 -4.27 13.12 30.74
N ILE A 107 -4.84 13.13 29.54
CA ILE A 107 -4.89 14.32 28.67
C ILE A 107 -6.32 14.85 28.59
N THR A 108 -6.47 16.16 28.38
CA THR A 108 -7.77 16.83 28.25
C THR A 108 -7.68 17.88 27.17
N HIS A 109 -8.55 17.81 26.17
CA HIS A 109 -8.50 18.68 25.00
C HIS A 109 -9.86 18.78 24.30
N ARG A 110 -9.88 19.60 23.24
CA ARG A 110 -11.01 19.85 22.34
C ARG A 110 -10.50 19.77 20.91
N HIS A 111 -11.33 19.25 20.00
CA HIS A 111 -10.99 19.13 18.59
C HIS A 111 -12.25 19.06 17.71
N LYS A 112 -12.05 19.08 16.38
CA LYS A 112 -13.06 18.76 15.36
C LYS A 112 -13.61 17.34 15.49
N PRO A 113 -14.70 16.95 14.82
CA PRO A 113 -15.23 15.58 14.93
C PRO A 113 -14.14 14.52 14.76
N ALA A 114 -14.13 13.49 15.60
CA ALA A 114 -13.08 12.49 15.58
C ALA A 114 -13.56 11.09 15.95
N PHE A 115 -12.73 10.11 15.59
CA PHE A 115 -12.78 8.76 16.10
C PHE A 115 -11.57 8.48 16.97
N VAL A 116 -11.81 7.83 18.11
CA VAL A 116 -10.79 7.38 19.04
C VAL A 116 -10.74 5.86 18.93
N TYR A 117 -9.63 5.32 18.43
CA TYR A 117 -9.43 3.89 18.22
C TYR A 117 -8.29 3.37 19.10
N SER A 118 -8.56 2.40 19.98
CA SER A 118 -7.52 1.86 20.86
C SER A 118 -6.68 0.81 20.12
N ILE A 119 -5.39 1.08 19.98
CA ILE A 119 -4.42 0.19 19.31
C ILE A 119 -3.85 -0.82 20.30
N GLU A 120 -3.53 -0.37 21.51
CA GLU A 120 -2.97 -1.19 22.57
C GLU A 120 -3.55 -0.79 23.93
N GLY A 121 -3.89 -1.80 24.73
CA GLY A 121 -4.38 -1.58 26.08
C GLY A 121 -5.80 -1.03 26.11
N MET A 122 -6.11 -0.27 27.14
CA MET A 122 -7.47 0.16 27.44
C MET A 122 -7.48 1.45 28.25
N HIS A 123 -8.36 2.38 27.89
CA HIS A 123 -8.47 3.67 28.57
C HIS A 123 -9.92 4.12 28.77
N ASP A 124 -10.10 5.08 29.67
CA ASP A 124 -11.37 5.77 29.87
C ASP A 124 -11.42 7.03 28.98
N LEU A 125 -12.46 7.15 28.17
CA LEU A 125 -12.84 8.36 27.43
C LEU A 125 -13.98 9.06 28.18
N MET A 126 -13.69 10.26 28.69
CA MET A 126 -14.58 11.06 29.52
C MET A 126 -15.02 12.33 28.77
N ALA A 127 -16.27 12.36 28.30
CA ALA A 127 -16.90 13.52 27.68
C ALA A 127 -18.20 13.87 28.43
N ALA A 128 -19.38 13.49 27.90
CA ALA A 128 -20.67 13.58 28.60
C ALA A 128 -20.87 12.47 29.67
N GLY A 129 -19.96 11.50 29.71
CA GLY A 129 -19.91 10.36 30.62
C GLY A 129 -18.57 9.65 30.47
N THR A 130 -18.32 8.61 31.28
CA THR A 130 -17.10 7.79 31.17
C THR A 130 -17.38 6.53 30.38
N ASN A 131 -16.75 6.39 29.22
CA ASN A 131 -16.79 5.18 28.42
C ASN A 131 -15.42 4.52 28.41
N ARG A 132 -15.39 3.20 28.32
CA ARG A 132 -14.15 2.43 28.24
C ARG A 132 -13.90 2.01 26.81
N VAL A 133 -12.73 2.37 26.28
CA VAL A 133 -12.28 1.96 24.94
C VAL A 133 -11.24 0.88 25.12
N ARG A 134 -11.54 -0.33 24.64
CA ARG A 134 -10.60 -1.47 24.64
C ARG A 134 -9.85 -1.53 23.34
N GLU A 135 -8.71 -2.20 23.35
CA GLU A 135 -7.98 -2.62 22.15
C GLU A 135 -8.92 -3.15 21.05
N GLY A 136 -8.76 -2.62 19.84
CA GLY A 136 -9.61 -2.93 18.69
C GLY A 136 -11.00 -2.29 18.71
N GLN A 137 -11.36 -1.49 19.73
CA GLN A 137 -12.61 -0.73 19.76
C GLN A 137 -12.41 0.73 19.39
N ALA A 138 -13.48 1.35 18.87
CA ALA A 138 -13.52 2.79 18.61
C ALA A 138 -14.75 3.46 19.22
N LEU A 139 -14.62 4.76 19.51
CA LEU A 139 -15.74 5.63 19.84
C LEU A 139 -15.65 6.94 19.06
N SER A 140 -16.80 7.55 18.78
CA SER A 140 -16.87 8.86 18.14
C SER A 140 -16.96 9.98 19.18
N VAL A 141 -16.24 11.07 18.93
CA VAL A 141 -16.26 12.29 19.72
C VAL A 141 -16.80 13.42 18.85
N ARG A 142 -17.83 14.10 19.35
CA ARG A 142 -18.46 15.22 18.64
C ARG A 142 -17.56 16.46 18.64
N SER A 143 -17.75 17.32 17.65
CA SER A 143 -16.99 18.56 17.48
C SER A 143 -17.01 19.44 18.72
N GLU A 144 -15.85 20.03 19.04
CA GLU A 144 -15.66 21.13 20.01
C GLU A 144 -16.11 20.82 21.45
N ILE A 145 -16.30 19.54 21.80
CA ILE A 145 -16.58 19.12 23.19
C ILE A 145 -15.26 18.85 23.91
N GLU A 146 -15.10 19.45 25.09
CA GLU A 146 -13.98 19.12 25.97
C GLU A 146 -14.15 17.71 26.51
N HIS A 147 -13.13 16.90 26.31
CA HIS A 147 -13.11 15.53 26.77
C HIS A 147 -11.70 15.18 27.24
N SER A 148 -11.59 14.02 27.88
CA SER A 148 -10.32 13.55 28.40
C SER A 148 -10.14 12.06 28.25
N HIS A 149 -8.90 11.66 28.06
CA HIS A 149 -8.49 10.27 28.00
C HIS A 149 -7.67 9.97 29.24
N ARG A 150 -7.95 8.85 29.90
CA ARG A 150 -7.18 8.42 31.07
C ARG A 150 -6.79 6.96 30.99
N ALA A 151 -5.50 6.69 31.14
CA ALA A 151 -4.89 5.37 31.23
C ALA A 151 -5.19 4.69 32.56
N SER A 152 -6.48 4.45 32.86
CA SER A 152 -6.94 3.92 34.15
C SER A 152 -6.55 2.46 34.40
N PHE A 153 -6.08 1.74 33.37
CA PHE A 153 -5.90 0.28 33.41
C PHE A 153 -4.48 -0.18 33.06
N GLY A 154 -3.51 0.73 33.11
CA GLY A 154 -2.15 0.53 32.60
C GLY A 154 -1.87 1.48 31.43
N PRO A 155 -0.68 1.40 30.84
CA PRO A 155 -0.35 2.17 29.64
C PRO A 155 -1.32 1.89 28.50
N THR A 156 -1.53 2.87 27.63
CA THR A 156 -2.39 2.71 26.44
C THR A 156 -1.81 3.45 25.25
N VAL A 157 -2.05 2.88 24.07
CA VAL A 157 -1.82 3.53 22.78
C VAL A 157 -3.14 3.60 22.04
N PHE A 158 -3.50 4.79 21.56
CA PHE A 158 -4.70 4.96 20.76
C PHE A 158 -4.47 5.98 19.65
N TRP A 159 -5.25 5.84 18.58
CA TRP A 159 -5.29 6.79 17.49
C TRP A 159 -6.50 7.70 17.64
N GLU A 160 -6.27 8.98 17.42
CA GLU A 160 -7.31 9.97 17.25
C GLU A 160 -7.31 10.42 15.79
N THR A 161 -8.31 9.96 15.03
CA THR A 161 -8.52 10.32 13.63
C THR A 161 -9.57 11.41 13.57
N ARG A 162 -9.14 12.63 13.25
CA ARG A 162 -9.98 13.81 13.16
C ARG A 162 -10.37 14.08 11.72
N LEU A 163 -11.58 14.58 11.53
CA LEU A 163 -11.99 15.23 10.29
C LEU A 163 -11.70 16.73 10.44
N ASP A 164 -10.53 17.15 10.00
CA ASP A 164 -9.98 18.50 10.25
C ASP A 164 -9.21 18.99 9.02
N ARG A 165 -8.65 20.20 9.10
CA ARG A 165 -7.85 20.79 8.02
C ARG A 165 -6.50 20.07 7.91
N PRO A 166 -5.95 19.93 6.69
CA PRO A 166 -4.59 19.45 6.45
C PRO A 166 -3.55 20.12 7.35
N GLY A 167 -2.62 19.34 7.88
CA GLY A 167 -1.55 19.78 8.78
C GLY A 167 -2.00 20.19 10.19
N SER A 168 -3.24 19.87 10.59
CA SER A 168 -3.75 20.21 11.92
C SER A 168 -3.20 19.28 13.02
N THR A 169 -2.67 19.87 14.08
CA THR A 169 -2.20 19.13 15.26
C THR A 169 -3.17 19.27 16.44
N PRO A 170 -3.23 18.28 17.34
CA PRO A 170 -4.01 18.41 18.57
C PRO A 170 -3.40 19.51 19.45
N ALA A 171 -4.25 20.30 20.09
CA ALA A 171 -3.81 21.40 20.92
C ALA A 171 -3.47 20.92 22.35
N GLY A 172 -2.32 21.35 22.88
CA GLY A 172 -1.98 21.20 24.29
C GLY A 172 -1.04 20.05 24.64
N PHE A 173 -0.64 19.23 23.67
CA PHE A 173 0.38 18.19 23.83
C PHE A 173 0.98 17.82 22.47
N GLU A 174 2.19 17.27 22.50
CA GLU A 174 2.84 16.72 21.31
C GLU A 174 2.24 15.35 20.99
N ALA A 175 2.01 15.08 19.71
CA ALA A 175 1.51 13.80 19.23
C ALA A 175 2.14 13.49 17.87
N GLU A 176 2.46 12.22 17.65
CA GLU A 176 3.00 11.73 16.38
C GLU A 176 1.88 11.64 15.34
N THR A 177 2.09 12.19 14.14
CA THR A 177 1.18 11.97 13.01
C THR A 177 1.37 10.57 12.45
N VAL A 178 0.29 9.79 12.40
CA VAL A 178 0.30 8.45 11.78
C VAL A 178 0.09 8.56 10.28
N PHE A 179 -0.95 9.29 9.89
CA PHE A 179 -1.25 9.58 8.50
C PHE A 179 -2.08 10.84 8.37
N GLU A 180 -2.06 11.40 7.17
CA GLU A 180 -2.96 12.44 6.70
C GLU A 180 -3.47 12.04 5.32
N SER A 181 -4.79 12.08 5.11
CA SER A 181 -5.35 11.84 3.78
C SER A 181 -5.15 13.04 2.86
N PRO A 182 -5.26 12.86 1.54
CA PRO A 182 -5.53 13.97 0.64
C PRO A 182 -6.76 14.77 1.09
N VAL A 183 -6.87 16.01 0.59
CA VAL A 183 -8.07 16.82 0.78
C VAL A 183 -9.27 16.06 0.20
N LEU A 184 -10.33 15.96 0.99
CA LEU A 184 -11.56 15.29 0.63
C LEU A 184 -12.36 16.20 -0.31
N GLU A 185 -12.75 15.64 -1.45
CA GLU A 185 -13.55 16.29 -2.48
C GLU A 185 -14.95 15.68 -2.53
N ASP A 186 -15.91 16.40 -3.11
CA ASP A 186 -17.27 15.92 -3.39
C ASP A 186 -17.99 15.32 -2.17
N ILE A 187 -17.87 16.00 -1.01
CA ILE A 187 -18.49 15.59 0.25
C ILE A 187 -20.02 15.64 0.15
N PRO A 188 -20.74 14.56 0.49
CA PRO A 188 -22.21 14.55 0.45
C PRO A 188 -22.87 15.53 1.43
N GLU A 189 -24.00 16.12 1.04
CA GLU A 189 -24.79 17.01 1.90
C GLU A 189 -25.40 16.28 3.11
N ASN A 190 -25.97 15.09 2.91
CA ASN A 190 -26.64 14.29 3.94
C ASN A 190 -25.67 13.33 4.65
N LEU A 191 -24.70 13.90 5.35
CA LEU A 191 -23.51 13.20 5.78
C LEU A 191 -23.68 12.28 7.01
N LEU A 192 -23.23 11.04 6.87
CA LEU A 192 -22.85 10.16 7.97
C LEU A 192 -21.37 9.82 7.84
N VAL A 193 -20.64 10.01 8.93
CA VAL A 193 -19.24 9.62 9.03
C VAL A 193 -19.18 8.20 9.60
N VAL A 194 -18.48 7.31 8.91
CA VAL A 194 -18.43 5.89 9.26
C VAL A 194 -16.97 5.45 9.42
N PHE A 195 -16.72 4.63 10.44
CA PHE A 195 -15.44 3.99 10.67
C PHE A 195 -15.64 2.49 10.89
N ILE A 196 -14.97 1.68 10.07
CA ILE A 196 -15.07 0.21 10.09
C ILE A 196 -13.69 -0.44 9.94
N PRO A 197 -13.53 -1.68 10.41
CA PRO A 197 -12.55 -2.61 9.89
C PRO A 197 -13.16 -3.38 8.71
N VAL A 198 -12.31 -3.81 7.80
CA VAL A 198 -12.65 -4.76 6.74
C VAL A 198 -11.68 -5.91 6.84
N GLU A 199 -12.24 -7.11 6.98
CA GLU A 199 -11.49 -8.37 7.03
C GLU A 199 -11.65 -9.09 5.70
N ILE A 200 -10.54 -9.38 5.01
CA ILE A 200 -10.54 -10.18 3.79
C ILE A 200 -9.81 -11.51 4.05
N PRO A 201 -10.53 -12.66 4.08
CA PRO A 201 -9.91 -13.95 4.35
C PRO A 201 -8.88 -14.33 3.28
N PRO A 202 -8.02 -15.32 3.54
CA PRO A 202 -7.09 -15.85 2.54
C PRO A 202 -7.77 -16.19 1.21
N GLY A 203 -7.24 -15.69 0.10
CA GLY A 203 -7.84 -15.84 -1.23
C GLY A 203 -9.18 -15.12 -1.42
N GLY A 204 -9.59 -14.28 -0.47
CA GLY A 204 -10.85 -13.57 -0.47
C GLY A 204 -10.80 -12.22 -1.18
N GLU A 205 -11.97 -11.61 -1.34
CA GLU A 205 -12.14 -10.34 -2.02
C GLU A 205 -13.43 -9.62 -1.60
N THR A 206 -13.47 -8.31 -1.84
CA THR A 206 -14.73 -7.58 -2.00
C THR A 206 -15.28 -7.79 -3.41
N SER A 207 -16.56 -7.52 -3.63
CA SER A 207 -17.05 -7.30 -5.00
C SER A 207 -16.47 -6.01 -5.59
N VAL A 208 -16.59 -5.80 -6.90
CA VAL A 208 -16.35 -4.48 -7.50
C VAL A 208 -17.54 -3.57 -7.14
N HIS A 209 -17.26 -2.48 -6.43
CA HIS A 209 -18.29 -1.57 -5.92
C HIS A 209 -17.81 -0.12 -5.93
N SER A 210 -18.72 0.81 -5.61
CA SER A 210 -18.41 2.23 -5.42
C SER A 210 -19.21 2.80 -4.25
N HIS A 211 -18.73 3.91 -3.69
CA HIS A 211 -19.34 4.58 -2.55
C HIS A 211 -19.92 5.96 -2.93
N PRO A 212 -21.02 6.40 -2.27
CA PRO A 212 -21.65 7.69 -2.58
C PRO A 212 -20.84 8.92 -2.13
N GLY A 213 -19.79 8.72 -1.34
CA GLY A 213 -18.85 9.75 -0.90
C GLY A 213 -17.45 9.14 -0.69
N PRO A 214 -16.46 9.94 -0.25
CA PRO A 214 -15.07 9.50 -0.22
C PRO A 214 -14.80 8.41 0.82
N GLU A 215 -13.88 7.52 0.50
CA GLU A 215 -13.30 6.50 1.37
C GLU A 215 -11.81 6.81 1.59
N PHE A 216 -11.29 6.53 2.78
CA PHE A 216 -9.86 6.48 3.04
C PHE A 216 -9.53 5.21 3.81
N ILE A 217 -8.47 4.50 3.40
CA ILE A 217 -8.08 3.24 4.02
C ILE A 217 -6.68 3.28 4.61
N TYR A 218 -6.48 2.47 5.64
CA TYR A 218 -5.17 2.16 6.23
C TYR A 218 -5.04 0.65 6.38
N GLN A 219 -4.04 0.04 5.74
CA GLN A 219 -3.78 -1.40 5.83
C GLN A 219 -3.15 -1.73 7.19
N MET A 220 -3.86 -2.52 8.01
CA MET A 220 -3.42 -2.86 9.38
C MET A 220 -2.51 -4.09 9.41
N SER A 221 -2.92 -5.17 8.75
CA SER A 221 -2.22 -6.45 8.76
C SER A 221 -2.53 -7.27 7.52
N GLY A 222 -1.63 -8.18 7.14
CA GLY A 222 -1.71 -8.90 5.86
C GLY A 222 -1.53 -7.96 4.66
N GLY A 223 -1.47 -8.54 3.46
CA GLY A 223 -1.37 -7.79 2.20
C GLY A 223 -2.65 -7.90 1.37
N ILE A 224 -2.98 -6.84 0.62
CA ILE A 224 -4.07 -6.84 -0.37
C ILE A 224 -3.59 -6.31 -1.72
N ASP A 225 -4.18 -6.83 -2.79
CA ASP A 225 -4.24 -6.14 -4.07
C ASP A 225 -5.43 -5.18 -4.03
N TYR A 226 -5.15 -3.89 -3.89
CA TYR A 226 -6.13 -2.81 -3.93
C TYR A 226 -6.26 -2.33 -5.37
N GLN A 227 -7.46 -2.38 -5.96
CA GLN A 227 -7.70 -1.94 -7.32
C GLN A 227 -8.76 -0.83 -7.36
N ASN A 228 -8.49 0.26 -8.07
CA ASN A 228 -9.51 1.24 -8.43
C ASN A 228 -9.39 1.74 -9.88
N ASP A 229 -10.42 2.45 -10.37
CA ASP A 229 -10.48 2.99 -11.75
C ASP A 229 -9.40 4.04 -12.08
N ILE A 230 -8.75 4.62 -11.07
CA ILE A 230 -7.82 5.75 -11.22
C ILE A 230 -6.39 5.22 -11.35
N ILE A 231 -5.97 4.35 -10.43
CA ILE A 231 -4.59 3.89 -10.31
C ILE A 231 -4.39 2.45 -10.79
N GLY A 232 -5.45 1.74 -11.18
CA GLY A 232 -5.36 0.31 -11.47
C GLY A 232 -5.12 -0.48 -10.18
N VAL A 233 -4.30 -1.53 -10.26
CA VAL A 233 -4.01 -2.43 -9.12
C VAL A 233 -2.74 -1.98 -8.41
N ARG A 234 -2.80 -1.77 -7.10
CA ARG A 234 -1.68 -1.46 -6.20
C ARG A 234 -1.62 -2.50 -5.09
N LYS A 235 -0.45 -3.09 -4.86
CA LYS A 235 -0.20 -3.93 -3.67
C LYS A 235 -0.08 -3.06 -2.43
N MET A 236 -0.86 -3.36 -1.39
CA MET A 236 -0.81 -2.68 -0.10
C MET A 236 -0.40 -3.64 1.00
N VAL A 237 0.53 -3.21 1.85
CA VAL A 237 1.03 -3.89 3.05
C VAL A 237 0.76 -3.06 4.30
N ALA A 238 1.00 -3.62 5.49
CA ALA A 238 0.75 -2.94 6.75
C ALA A 238 1.45 -1.56 6.81
N GLY A 239 0.67 -0.51 7.10
CA GLY A 239 1.13 0.88 7.08
C GLY A 239 0.74 1.66 5.84
N ASP A 240 0.41 0.99 4.73
CA ASP A 240 -0.01 1.67 3.51
C ASP A 240 -1.39 2.32 3.67
N VAL A 241 -1.55 3.46 3.01
CA VAL A 241 -2.79 4.23 2.96
C VAL A 241 -3.20 4.50 1.52
N GLU A 242 -4.51 4.67 1.33
CA GLU A 242 -5.06 5.07 0.03
C GLU A 242 -6.37 5.85 0.19
N GLY A 243 -6.55 6.88 -0.64
CA GLY A 243 -7.77 7.68 -0.71
C GLY A 243 -8.58 7.34 -1.96
N LEU A 244 -9.88 7.19 -1.81
CA LEU A 244 -10.79 6.90 -2.92
C LEU A 244 -11.85 7.99 -3.03
N PRO A 245 -11.88 8.75 -4.14
CA PRO A 245 -12.95 9.70 -4.42
C PRO A 245 -14.33 9.01 -4.54
N PRO A 246 -15.43 9.76 -4.34
CA PRO A 246 -16.77 9.23 -4.52
C PRO A 246 -16.98 8.58 -5.89
N LEU A 247 -17.87 7.59 -5.95
CA LEU A 247 -18.34 6.95 -7.18
C LEU A 247 -17.24 6.30 -8.04
N THR A 248 -16.05 6.09 -7.47
CA THR A 248 -14.93 5.41 -8.12
C THR A 248 -15.08 3.90 -7.90
N ALA A 249 -14.98 3.09 -8.96
CA ALA A 249 -15.04 1.64 -8.82
C ALA A 249 -13.79 1.13 -8.09
N VAL A 250 -13.97 0.23 -7.13
CA VAL A 250 -12.91 -0.32 -6.30
C VAL A 250 -13.14 -1.80 -6.03
N GLN A 251 -12.05 -2.56 -5.90
CA GLN A 251 -12.03 -3.92 -5.38
C GLN A 251 -10.79 -4.10 -4.51
N LYS A 252 -10.91 -4.88 -3.44
CA LYS A 252 -9.77 -5.31 -2.63
C LYS A 252 -9.72 -6.84 -2.63
N ARG A 253 -8.57 -7.42 -2.97
CA ARG A 253 -8.36 -8.87 -3.01
C ARG A 253 -7.20 -9.24 -2.09
N ASN A 254 -7.31 -10.37 -1.40
CA ASN A 254 -6.24 -10.91 -0.58
C ASN A 254 -5.61 -12.12 -1.28
N PRO A 255 -4.46 -11.95 -1.98
CA PRO A 255 -3.79 -13.05 -2.66
C PRO A 255 -3.01 -13.97 -1.71
N SER A 256 -2.89 -13.62 -0.42
CA SER A 256 -2.09 -14.34 0.56
C SER A 256 -2.84 -15.48 1.26
N ASP A 257 -2.09 -16.29 2.00
CA ASP A 257 -2.61 -17.35 2.87
C ASP A 257 -2.94 -16.88 4.30
N GLU A 258 -2.69 -15.60 4.60
CA GLU A 258 -3.00 -14.96 5.89
C GLU A 258 -4.24 -14.07 5.80
N GLN A 259 -4.88 -13.81 6.93
CA GLN A 259 -6.00 -12.87 7.03
C GLN A 259 -5.49 -11.44 6.79
N ALA A 260 -6.12 -10.72 5.85
CA ALA A 260 -5.86 -9.30 5.65
C ALA A 260 -6.91 -8.46 6.39
N VAL A 261 -6.46 -7.35 6.98
CA VAL A 261 -7.31 -6.39 7.67
C VAL A 261 -6.90 -4.96 7.31
N PHE A 262 -7.87 -4.15 6.92
CA PHE A 262 -7.69 -2.71 6.80
C PHE A 262 -8.77 -1.95 7.55
N LEU A 263 -8.41 -0.76 8.01
CA LEU A 263 -9.33 0.22 8.57
C LEU A 263 -9.82 1.14 7.45
N SER A 264 -11.09 1.51 7.50
CA SER A 264 -11.68 2.38 6.49
C SER A 264 -12.58 3.45 7.10
N TRP A 265 -12.37 4.69 6.65
CA TRP A 265 -13.12 5.88 7.02
C TRP A 265 -13.92 6.37 5.81
N PHE A 266 -15.23 6.53 5.99
CA PHE A 266 -16.12 6.99 4.94
C PHE A 266 -16.85 8.27 5.34
N LEU A 267 -17.09 9.11 4.33
CA LEU A 267 -18.16 10.09 4.34
C LEU A 267 -19.27 9.57 3.43
N VAL A 268 -20.39 9.12 3.99
CA VAL A 268 -21.49 8.53 3.20
C VAL A 268 -22.72 9.43 3.17
N ASP A 269 -23.39 9.42 2.02
CA ASP A 269 -24.71 10.01 1.83
C ASP A 269 -25.78 9.09 2.42
N THR A 270 -26.48 9.54 3.46
CA THR A 270 -27.52 8.75 4.13
C THR A 270 -28.78 8.52 3.29
N GLU A 271 -28.91 9.15 2.13
CA GLU A 271 -30.01 8.91 1.20
C GLU A 271 -29.67 7.90 0.10
N LYS A 272 -28.41 7.44 0.03
CA LYS A 272 -27.93 6.46 -0.95
C LYS A 272 -27.51 5.15 -0.27
N ASP A 273 -27.36 4.10 -1.06
CA ASP A 273 -26.81 2.83 -0.59
C ASP A 273 -25.34 3.03 -0.17
N PHE A 274 -24.92 2.35 0.89
CA PHE A 274 -23.55 2.46 1.43
C PHE A 274 -22.49 2.11 0.38
N ALA A 275 -22.74 1.04 -0.36
CA ALA A 275 -21.96 0.62 -1.51
C ALA A 275 -22.92 0.19 -2.63
N SER A 276 -22.61 0.56 -3.86
CA SER A 276 -23.36 0.15 -5.06
C SER A 276 -22.48 -0.74 -5.93
N PRO A 277 -23.03 -1.81 -6.54
CA PRO A 277 -22.30 -2.58 -7.54
C PRO A 277 -21.71 -1.67 -8.62
N ALA A 278 -20.46 -1.92 -8.97
CA ALA A 278 -19.76 -1.18 -10.01
C ALA A 278 -19.06 -2.16 -10.96
N ALA A 279 -18.48 -1.62 -12.02
CA ALA A 279 -17.55 -2.32 -12.87
C ALA A 279 -16.35 -1.41 -13.04
N PHE A 280 -15.15 -1.99 -13.11
CA PHE A 280 -14.01 -1.21 -13.51
C PHE A 280 -14.26 -0.65 -14.91
N ARG A 281 -14.11 0.65 -15.04
CA ARG A 281 -14.10 1.27 -16.35
C ARG A 281 -12.70 1.03 -16.90
N ASP A 282 -12.58 0.53 -18.13
CA ASP A 282 -11.41 0.90 -18.93
C ASP A 282 -11.30 2.42 -18.80
N ALA A 283 -10.12 2.98 -18.50
CA ALA A 283 -9.90 4.37 -18.10
C ALA A 283 -10.23 5.43 -19.19
N GLY A 284 -11.24 5.18 -20.04
CA GLY A 284 -11.51 5.88 -21.29
C GLY A 284 -10.55 5.50 -22.41
N LEU A 285 -9.57 4.65 -22.14
CA LEU A 285 -8.47 4.32 -23.06
C LEU A 285 -8.89 3.30 -24.14
N GLY A 286 -10.01 2.60 -23.92
CA GLY A 286 -10.46 1.53 -24.79
C GLY A 286 -9.72 0.22 -24.56
N GLN A 287 -9.84 -0.70 -25.51
CA GLN A 287 -9.20 -2.02 -25.47
C GLN A 287 -7.68 -1.92 -25.45
N ASN A 288 -6.99 -2.66 -24.56
CA ASN A 288 -5.54 -2.80 -24.63
C ASN A 288 -5.15 -3.54 -25.93
N LEU A 289 -4.60 -2.81 -26.88
CA LEU A 289 -4.22 -3.30 -28.20
C LEU A 289 -2.90 -4.08 -28.18
N ALA A 290 -2.17 -4.10 -27.06
CA ALA A 290 -0.95 -4.88 -26.89
C ALA A 290 -1.22 -6.35 -26.53
N LEU A 291 -2.45 -6.70 -26.14
CA LEU A 291 -2.78 -8.07 -25.77
C LEU A 291 -2.73 -9.02 -26.97
N LEU A 292 -2.20 -10.22 -26.73
CA LEU A 292 -2.16 -11.31 -27.71
C LEU A 292 -3.57 -11.70 -28.19
N GLU A 293 -4.55 -11.71 -27.28
CA GLU A 293 -5.97 -11.98 -27.63
C GLU A 293 -6.56 -10.91 -28.56
N ASN A 294 -6.00 -9.70 -28.55
CA ASN A 294 -6.40 -8.59 -29.43
C ASN A 294 -5.59 -8.54 -30.73
N GLY A 295 -4.82 -9.59 -31.01
CA GLY A 295 -4.09 -9.79 -32.25
C GLY A 295 -2.70 -9.15 -32.27
N ALA A 296 -2.21 -8.66 -31.13
CA ALA A 296 -0.82 -8.27 -31.00
C ALA A 296 0.11 -9.50 -31.01
N SER A 297 1.41 -9.25 -31.18
CA SER A 297 2.42 -10.29 -31.10
C SER A 297 3.79 -9.74 -30.69
N VAL A 298 4.62 -10.61 -30.13
CA VAL A 298 6.04 -10.32 -29.90
C VAL A 298 6.79 -10.43 -31.24
N ALA A 299 7.12 -9.29 -31.84
CA ALA A 299 7.90 -9.25 -33.08
C ALA A 299 9.41 -9.40 -32.86
N GLY A 300 9.85 -9.26 -31.62
CA GLY A 300 11.25 -9.41 -31.21
C GLY A 300 11.40 -9.15 -29.72
N VAL A 301 12.47 -9.66 -29.13
CA VAL A 301 12.84 -9.40 -27.75
C VAL A 301 14.37 -9.46 -27.64
N SER A 302 14.95 -8.70 -26.71
CA SER A 302 16.39 -8.75 -26.43
C SER A 302 16.81 -10.15 -26.00
N SER A 303 16.10 -10.73 -25.04
CA SER A 303 16.27 -12.09 -24.56
C SER A 303 15.09 -12.53 -23.67
N ASN A 304 14.99 -13.83 -23.42
CA ASN A 304 14.14 -14.39 -22.37
C ASN A 304 15.01 -15.15 -21.36
N PHE A 305 14.65 -15.10 -20.09
CA PHE A 305 15.34 -15.83 -19.03
C PHE A 305 15.45 -17.32 -19.36
N GLY A 306 16.61 -17.91 -19.04
CA GLY A 306 16.89 -19.31 -19.35
C GLY A 306 16.98 -19.65 -20.84
N SER A 307 17.07 -18.63 -21.72
CA SER A 307 17.04 -18.78 -23.18
C SER A 307 15.74 -19.46 -23.67
N GLY A 308 14.64 -19.23 -22.96
CA GLY A 308 13.32 -19.78 -23.29
C GLY A 308 12.69 -19.13 -24.54
N GLY A 309 11.68 -19.81 -25.08
CA GLY A 309 10.80 -19.23 -26.09
C GLY A 309 9.93 -18.11 -25.52
N ASN A 310 9.25 -17.36 -26.40
CA ASN A 310 8.34 -16.29 -25.97
C ASN A 310 7.16 -16.81 -25.15
N ASP A 311 6.78 -18.08 -25.32
CA ASP A 311 5.73 -18.82 -24.62
C ASP A 311 6.23 -19.60 -23.40
N SER A 312 7.49 -19.41 -23.01
CA SER A 312 8.05 -20.06 -21.82
C SER A 312 7.56 -19.40 -20.53
N ALA A 313 7.82 -20.03 -19.38
CA ALA A 313 7.38 -19.55 -18.07
C ALA A 313 7.79 -18.09 -17.73
N PHE A 314 8.83 -17.56 -18.38
CA PHE A 314 9.27 -16.17 -18.26
C PHE A 314 9.44 -15.50 -19.63
N GLY A 315 8.72 -15.98 -20.63
CA GLY A 315 8.83 -15.54 -22.00
C GLY A 315 8.13 -14.19 -22.23
N ALA A 316 8.56 -13.49 -23.27
CA ALA A 316 8.02 -12.18 -23.66
C ALA A 316 6.50 -12.13 -23.86
N ALA A 317 5.83 -13.26 -24.16
CA ALA A 317 4.39 -13.32 -24.35
C ALA A 317 3.61 -13.02 -23.06
N ASN A 318 4.21 -13.31 -21.91
CA ASN A 318 3.61 -13.07 -20.59
C ASN A 318 3.37 -11.58 -20.32
N ALA A 319 4.19 -10.68 -20.88
CA ALA A 319 3.94 -9.25 -20.74
C ALA A 319 2.75 -8.74 -21.57
N LEU A 320 2.12 -9.60 -22.37
CA LEU A 320 1.07 -9.29 -23.34
C LEU A 320 -0.15 -10.21 -23.19
N ASP A 321 -0.25 -10.97 -22.09
CA ASP A 321 -1.31 -11.96 -21.88
C ASP A 321 -2.45 -11.44 -20.99
N GLY A 322 -2.28 -10.29 -20.33
CA GLY A 322 -3.27 -9.68 -19.45
C GLY A 322 -3.36 -10.35 -18.07
N ASP A 323 -2.44 -11.25 -17.73
CA ASP A 323 -2.37 -11.95 -16.45
C ASP A 323 -1.19 -11.42 -15.60
N PRO A 324 -1.44 -10.55 -14.60
CA PRO A 324 -0.37 -10.00 -13.76
C PRO A 324 0.27 -11.06 -12.82
N ALA A 325 -0.17 -12.32 -12.86
CA ALA A 325 0.51 -13.44 -12.20
C ALA A 325 1.65 -14.04 -13.04
N THR A 326 1.75 -13.69 -14.32
CA THR A 326 2.85 -14.06 -15.20
C THR A 326 3.76 -12.84 -15.45
N GLU A 327 4.97 -13.08 -15.95
CA GLU A 327 5.90 -11.98 -16.26
C GLU A 327 6.87 -12.37 -17.37
N TRP A 328 7.29 -11.38 -18.16
CA TRP A 328 8.48 -11.48 -19.00
C TRP A 328 9.72 -11.12 -18.19
N SER A 329 10.77 -11.94 -18.32
CA SER A 329 12.05 -11.70 -17.68
C SER A 329 13.17 -11.80 -18.71
N SER A 330 14.03 -10.79 -18.79
CA SER A 330 15.24 -10.83 -19.62
C SER A 330 16.32 -11.73 -19.02
N ALA A 331 17.27 -12.17 -19.85
CA ALA A 331 18.46 -12.92 -19.45
C ALA A 331 19.60 -12.00 -18.95
N SER A 332 19.25 -10.95 -18.21
CA SER A 332 20.19 -9.97 -17.65
C SER A 332 20.95 -9.15 -18.71
N ASP A 333 20.23 -8.55 -19.65
CA ASP A 333 20.85 -7.74 -20.72
C ASP A 333 21.31 -6.35 -20.25
N GLY A 334 21.23 -6.04 -18.95
CA GLY A 334 21.53 -4.72 -18.39
C GLY A 334 20.53 -3.66 -18.87
N ASP A 335 21.00 -2.47 -19.21
CA ASP A 335 20.16 -1.38 -19.72
C ASP A 335 19.95 -1.45 -21.25
N ALA A 336 20.20 -2.62 -21.86
CA ALA A 336 19.97 -2.88 -23.28
C ALA A 336 18.78 -3.82 -23.51
N VAL A 337 17.89 -3.95 -22.53
CA VAL A 337 16.70 -4.80 -22.60
C VAL A 337 15.63 -4.11 -23.44
N TRP A 338 14.97 -4.87 -24.31
CA TRP A 338 13.89 -4.36 -25.15
C TRP A 338 12.91 -5.46 -25.56
N ILE A 339 11.68 -5.06 -25.85
CA ILE A 339 10.64 -5.91 -26.46
C ILE A 339 9.96 -5.15 -27.61
N ASP A 340 9.83 -5.80 -28.75
CA ASP A 340 9.08 -5.31 -29.90
C ASP A 340 7.67 -5.89 -29.88
N VAL A 341 6.68 -5.01 -29.69
CA VAL A 341 5.25 -5.32 -29.79
C VAL A 341 4.76 -4.92 -31.17
N GLU A 342 4.18 -5.86 -31.91
CA GLU A 342 3.52 -5.63 -33.19
C GLU A 342 2.00 -5.69 -32.99
N LEU A 343 1.34 -4.55 -33.13
CA LEU A 343 -0.11 -4.41 -33.04
C LEU A 343 -0.80 -5.05 -34.25
N ALA A 344 -2.07 -5.42 -34.08
CA ALA A 344 -2.88 -6.03 -35.14
C ALA A 344 -3.04 -5.12 -36.38
N ALA A 345 -3.05 -3.80 -36.18
CA ALA A 345 -3.24 -2.80 -37.21
C ALA A 345 -2.38 -1.55 -36.99
N MET A 346 -2.35 -0.68 -37.99
CA MET A 346 -1.79 0.66 -37.85
C MET A 346 -2.66 1.45 -36.87
N THR A 347 -2.09 1.98 -35.79
CA THR A 347 -2.85 2.57 -34.68
C THR A 347 -2.38 3.98 -34.39
N ASN A 348 -3.32 4.90 -34.21
CA ASN A 348 -3.11 6.19 -33.55
C ASN A 348 -3.06 5.96 -32.05
N VAL A 349 -1.87 5.74 -31.53
CA VAL A 349 -1.60 5.48 -30.11
C VAL A 349 -1.76 6.77 -29.33
N THR A 350 -2.53 6.68 -28.25
CA THR A 350 -2.88 7.79 -27.33
C THR A 350 -2.35 7.57 -25.92
N SER A 351 -2.06 6.32 -25.56
CA SER A 351 -1.46 5.98 -24.27
C SER A 351 -0.66 4.68 -24.36
N VAL A 352 0.40 4.58 -23.57
CA VAL A 352 1.17 3.36 -23.34
C VAL A 352 1.22 3.06 -21.85
N GLY A 353 1.13 1.79 -21.47
CA GLY A 353 1.24 1.33 -20.10
C GLY A 353 2.42 0.39 -19.91
N PHE A 354 3.03 0.42 -18.72
CA PHE A 354 4.13 -0.47 -18.36
C PHE A 354 4.06 -0.82 -16.87
N TRP A 355 4.01 -2.11 -16.57
CA TRP A 355 4.16 -2.64 -15.21
C TRP A 355 5.49 -3.38 -15.13
N THR A 356 6.47 -2.81 -14.42
CA THR A 356 7.76 -3.47 -14.25
C THR A 356 7.65 -4.72 -13.37
N ARG A 357 8.45 -5.73 -13.70
CA ARG A 357 8.72 -6.82 -12.77
C ARG A 357 9.62 -6.41 -11.62
N THR A 358 9.66 -7.26 -10.60
CA THR A 358 10.57 -7.08 -9.46
C THR A 358 10.94 -8.41 -8.80
N MET A 359 12.16 -8.47 -8.28
CA MET A 359 12.64 -9.53 -7.39
C MET A 359 13.11 -8.89 -6.06
N GLY A 360 12.19 -8.18 -5.40
CA GLY A 360 12.49 -7.36 -4.22
C GLY A 360 13.04 -5.99 -4.62
N ASP A 361 14.33 -5.75 -4.38
CA ASP A 361 14.98 -4.47 -4.69
C ASP A 361 15.76 -4.52 -6.02
N THR A 362 15.50 -5.52 -6.86
CA THR A 362 16.20 -5.76 -8.14
C THR A 362 15.22 -6.12 -9.25
N ALA A 363 15.67 -6.15 -10.51
CA ALA A 363 14.89 -6.44 -11.71
C ALA A 363 13.79 -5.41 -12.06
N GLN A 364 13.74 -4.30 -11.33
CA GLN A 364 12.84 -3.16 -11.60
C GLN A 364 13.38 -2.27 -12.72
N VAL A 365 12.46 -1.80 -13.55
CA VAL A 365 12.61 -0.77 -14.58
C VAL A 365 12.12 0.53 -13.98
N ASN A 366 13.00 1.53 -13.94
CA ASN A 366 12.69 2.87 -13.43
C ASN A 366 12.32 3.82 -14.58
N SER A 367 12.82 3.56 -15.79
CA SER A 367 12.38 4.28 -16.98
C SER A 367 12.52 3.49 -18.26
N PHE A 368 11.65 3.79 -19.22
CA PHE A 368 11.68 3.21 -20.56
C PHE A 368 11.35 4.26 -21.61
N GLN A 369 11.59 3.95 -22.87
CA GLN A 369 11.12 4.71 -24.01
C GLN A 369 10.44 3.80 -25.03
N VAL A 370 9.64 4.38 -25.91
CA VAL A 370 8.99 3.68 -27.01
C VAL A 370 9.53 4.18 -28.34
N THR A 371 10.14 3.30 -29.13
CA THR A 371 10.60 3.60 -30.49
C THR A 371 9.68 2.94 -31.52
N THR A 372 9.13 3.73 -32.45
CA THR A 372 8.21 3.23 -33.49
C THR A 372 8.98 2.47 -34.58
N GLY A 373 8.27 1.68 -35.39
CA GLY A 373 8.85 1.04 -36.58
C GLY A 373 9.45 2.02 -37.61
N GLN A 374 9.18 3.32 -37.50
CA GLN A 374 9.80 4.38 -38.33
C GLN A 374 11.06 4.99 -37.68
N GLY A 375 11.41 4.57 -36.46
CA GLY A 375 12.57 5.07 -35.72
C GLY A 375 12.31 6.34 -34.92
N GLU A 376 11.05 6.73 -34.71
CA GLU A 376 10.69 7.85 -33.84
C GLU A 376 10.60 7.39 -32.38
N THR A 377 11.15 8.15 -31.45
CA THR A 377 11.23 7.77 -30.03
C THR A 377 10.37 8.69 -29.16
N TYR A 378 9.65 8.11 -28.20
CA TYR A 378 8.77 8.76 -27.24
C TYR A 378 9.15 8.37 -25.82
N GLY A 379 9.10 9.32 -24.88
CA GLY A 379 9.63 9.18 -23.53
C GLY A 379 10.88 10.05 -23.29
N PRO A 380 11.72 9.75 -22.29
CA PRO A 380 11.58 8.62 -21.36
C PRO A 380 10.33 8.76 -20.47
N PHE A 381 9.69 7.63 -20.21
CA PHE A 381 8.60 7.47 -19.26
C PHE A 381 9.17 6.90 -17.97
N THR A 382 8.83 7.50 -16.82
CA THR A 382 9.32 7.09 -15.51
C THR A 382 8.30 6.20 -14.82
N VAL A 383 8.77 5.06 -14.29
CA VAL A 383 8.00 4.09 -13.52
C VAL A 383 8.52 4.17 -12.09
N ASP A 384 7.67 4.58 -11.15
CA ASP A 384 8.13 4.90 -9.79
C ASP A 384 8.42 3.64 -8.96
N ASP A 385 7.67 2.56 -9.19
CA ASP A 385 7.84 1.28 -8.51
C ASP A 385 7.23 0.09 -9.28
N ALA A 386 7.34 -1.11 -8.70
CA ALA A 386 6.78 -2.34 -9.26
C ALA A 386 5.39 -2.71 -8.71
N THR A 387 4.71 -1.79 -8.00
CA THR A 387 3.46 -2.11 -7.29
C THR A 387 2.22 -2.06 -8.18
N THR A 388 2.32 -1.36 -9.31
CA THR A 388 1.21 -1.11 -10.24
C THR A 388 1.67 -0.92 -11.68
N ILE A 389 0.71 -0.86 -12.60
CA ILE A 389 0.92 -0.43 -13.98
C ILE A 389 0.86 1.09 -14.08
N TYR A 390 1.89 1.69 -14.69
CA TYR A 390 1.93 3.13 -14.97
C TYR A 390 1.53 3.39 -16.42
N ARG A 391 0.62 4.33 -16.64
CA ARG A 391 0.13 4.71 -17.97
C ARG A 391 0.53 6.14 -18.31
N PHE A 392 0.94 6.36 -19.56
CA PHE A 392 1.47 7.63 -20.04
C PHE A 392 0.73 8.07 -21.29
N GLU A 393 0.15 9.26 -21.25
CA GLU A 393 -0.39 9.90 -22.45
C GLU A 393 0.73 10.13 -23.47
N THR A 394 0.43 9.82 -24.72
CA THR A 394 1.33 10.02 -25.86
C THR A 394 0.51 10.24 -27.11
N GLN A 395 1.13 10.58 -28.23
CA GLN A 395 0.41 10.77 -29.49
C GLN A 395 1.30 10.44 -30.68
N PHE A 396 1.09 9.28 -31.30
CA PHE A 396 1.79 8.89 -32.52
C PHE A 396 1.05 7.80 -33.29
N THR A 397 1.44 7.57 -34.54
CA THR A 397 0.85 6.52 -35.38
C THR A 397 1.87 5.41 -35.60
N ALA A 398 1.63 4.22 -35.03
CA ALA A 398 2.56 3.11 -35.10
C ALA A 398 1.85 1.75 -35.08
N ARG A 399 2.55 0.75 -35.65
CA ARG A 399 2.10 -0.66 -35.68
C ARG A 399 3.12 -1.51 -34.93
N ARG A 400 4.41 -1.25 -35.15
CA ARG A 400 5.50 -1.80 -34.36
C ARG A 400 5.98 -0.78 -33.35
N LEU A 401 6.11 -1.23 -32.11
CA LEU A 401 6.53 -0.46 -30.94
C LEU A 401 7.64 -1.21 -30.24
N ARG A 402 8.81 -0.59 -30.11
CA ARG A 402 9.89 -1.10 -29.29
C ARG A 402 9.86 -0.42 -27.93
N PHE A 403 9.61 -1.16 -26.88
CA PHE A 403 9.81 -0.70 -25.51
C PHE A 403 11.26 -0.97 -25.14
N GLU A 404 12.05 0.09 -24.94
CA GLU A 404 13.47 0.03 -24.58
C GLU A 404 13.63 0.46 -23.13
N LEU A 405 14.21 -0.41 -22.30
CA LEU A 405 14.38 -0.15 -20.87
C LEU A 405 15.68 0.66 -20.69
N LEU A 406 15.57 1.87 -20.14
CA LEU A 406 16.66 2.85 -20.11
C LEU A 406 17.39 2.91 -18.77
N ASP A 407 16.63 2.87 -17.68
CA ASP A 407 17.17 2.85 -16.33
C ASP A 407 16.55 1.69 -15.57
N THR A 408 17.41 0.83 -15.03
CA THR A 408 16.98 -0.37 -14.33
C THR A 408 17.80 -0.58 -13.06
N SER A 409 17.23 -1.25 -12.08
CA SER A 409 17.96 -1.76 -10.92
C SER A 409 18.90 -2.94 -11.25
N GLY A 410 19.00 -3.33 -12.52
CA GLY A 410 19.78 -4.46 -12.99
C GLY A 410 19.17 -5.83 -12.69
N GLY A 411 19.91 -6.89 -13.01
CA GLY A 411 19.41 -8.27 -12.91
C GLY A 411 18.53 -8.64 -14.11
N ASN A 412 17.54 -9.50 -13.90
CA ASN A 412 16.68 -10.03 -14.95
C ASN A 412 15.49 -9.10 -15.23
N THR A 413 15.70 -7.86 -15.67
CA THR A 413 14.59 -6.89 -15.80
C THR A 413 13.56 -7.30 -16.86
N GLY A 414 12.35 -6.73 -16.79
CA GLY A 414 11.25 -7.07 -17.68
C GLY A 414 9.93 -6.46 -17.22
N ALA A 415 8.81 -7.04 -17.63
CA ALA A 415 7.47 -6.51 -17.37
C ALA A 415 6.52 -7.62 -16.92
N LEU A 416 5.63 -7.28 -15.98
CA LEU A 416 4.40 -8.04 -15.75
C LEU A 416 3.43 -7.80 -16.90
N GLU A 417 3.27 -6.54 -17.32
CA GLU A 417 2.27 -6.15 -18.32
C GLU A 417 2.76 -4.94 -19.14
N ILE A 418 2.47 -4.94 -20.44
CA ILE A 418 2.64 -3.82 -21.35
C ILE A 418 1.28 -3.53 -22.00
N GLU A 419 0.87 -2.27 -21.95
CA GLU A 419 -0.40 -1.83 -22.54
C GLU A 419 -0.18 -0.81 -23.64
N VAL A 420 -1.05 -0.84 -24.65
CA VAL A 420 -1.09 0.15 -25.72
C VAL A 420 -2.54 0.48 -26.02
N TYR A 421 -2.87 1.76 -26.03
CA TYR A 421 -4.24 2.24 -26.24
C TYR A 421 -4.32 3.26 -27.38
N GLY A 422 -5.43 3.25 -28.10
CA GLY A 422 -5.66 4.12 -29.24
C GLY A 422 -6.71 3.61 -30.20
N GLU A 423 -6.76 4.20 -31.38
CA GLU A 423 -7.70 3.82 -32.44
C GLU A 423 -6.96 3.40 -33.70
N VAL A 424 -7.54 2.47 -34.47
CA VAL A 424 -7.02 2.12 -35.79
C VAL A 424 -6.94 3.37 -36.66
N ALA A 425 -5.76 3.66 -37.19
CA ALA A 425 -5.53 4.78 -38.10
C ALA A 425 -6.33 4.56 -39.39
N ARG A 426 -7.15 5.54 -39.76
CA ARG A 426 -8.00 5.51 -40.96
C ARG A 426 -7.25 5.94 -42.22
#